data_AF-A0A7C4AGH3-F1
#
_entry.id   AF-A0A7C4AGH3-F1
#
_cell.length_a   1.000
_cell.length_b   1.000
_cell.length_c   1.000
_cell.angle_alpha   90.00
_cell.angle_beta   90.00
_cell.angle_gamma   90.00
#
_symmetry.space_group_name_H-M   'P 1'
#
loop_
_entity.id
_entity.type
_entity.pdbx_description
1 polymer ?
#
loop_
_entity_poly.entity_id
_entity_poly.type
_entity_poly.pdbx_seq_one_letter_code
_entity_poly.pdbx_strand_id
1 'polypeptide(L)'
;MTTTIDTRYGPLGPVDHVEQGPAGSALSCVPAGAVSLDTPLGRLTAQFSTGDMRRPKVEPITFHPDGTLKSIALEERTEIPTPLGPVAVELV
;
A
#
# COMPACT_ATOMS: atom_id res chain seq x y z
N MET A 1 -5.71 4.79 -19.70
CA MET A 1 -5.28 5.98 -18.95
C MET A 1 -4.70 5.47 -17.65
N THR A 2 -3.45 5.81 -17.35
CA THR A 2 -2.77 5.39 -16.11
C THR A 2 -3.16 6.36 -15.00
N THR A 3 -4.03 5.93 -14.09
CA THR A 3 -4.43 6.74 -12.94
C THR A 3 -3.32 6.72 -11.90
N THR A 4 -2.92 7.89 -11.43
CA THR A 4 -1.94 8.08 -10.34
C THR A 4 -2.61 8.95 -9.28
N ILE A 5 -2.34 8.68 -8.01
CA ILE A 5 -2.85 9.46 -6.87
C ILE A 5 -1.69 10.13 -6.15
N ASP A 6 -1.87 11.38 -5.74
CA ASP A 6 -0.89 12.08 -4.92
C ASP A 6 -1.03 11.67 -3.46
N THR A 7 0.08 11.28 -2.83
CA THR A 7 0.11 10.88 -1.42
C THR A 7 1.25 11.59 -0.68
N ARG A 8 1.22 11.52 0.65
CA ARG A 8 2.32 12.01 1.50
C ARG A 8 3.64 11.25 1.29
N TYR A 9 3.58 10.09 0.64
CA TYR A 9 4.72 9.22 0.35
C TYR A 9 5.16 9.33 -1.12
N GLY A 10 4.69 10.36 -1.82
CA GLY A 10 4.91 10.57 -3.25
C GLY A 10 3.73 10.13 -4.12
N PRO A 11 3.83 10.33 -5.44
CA PRO A 11 2.81 9.88 -6.38
C PRO A 11 2.75 8.35 -6.41
N LEU A 12 1.54 7.82 -6.33
CA LEU A 12 1.27 6.39 -6.28
C LEU A 12 0.48 5.96 -7.51
N GLY A 13 1.08 5.13 -8.36
CA GLY A 13 0.43 4.64 -9.57
C GLY A 13 1.38 3.84 -10.48
N PRO A 14 0.83 3.12 -11.46
CA PRO A 14 -0.59 3.05 -11.85
C PRO A 14 -1.50 2.38 -10.80
N VAL A 15 -2.73 2.88 -10.63
CA VAL A 15 -3.79 2.24 -9.82
C VAL A 15 -4.96 1.77 -10.70
N ASP A 16 -5.45 0.58 -10.42
CA ASP A 16 -6.65 -0.01 -11.05
C ASP A 16 -7.93 0.52 -10.42
N HIS A 17 -7.90 0.73 -9.10
CA HIS A 17 -9.04 1.22 -8.33
C HIS A 17 -8.58 2.18 -7.24
N VAL A 18 -9.41 3.19 -6.97
CA VAL A 18 -9.23 4.11 -5.84
C VAL A 18 -10.59 4.39 -5.21
N GLU A 19 -10.70 4.18 -3.91
CA GLU A 19 -11.83 4.67 -3.13
C GLU A 19 -11.52 6.08 -2.65
N GLN A 20 -12.44 7.01 -2.88
CA GLN A 20 -12.32 8.40 -2.44
C GLN A 20 -13.27 8.69 -1.30
N GLY A 21 -12.77 9.43 -0.31
CA GLY A 21 -13.55 9.94 0.78
C GLY A 21 -14.33 11.21 0.42
N PRO A 22 -15.13 11.73 1.36
CA PRO A 22 -16.02 12.87 1.12
C PRO A 22 -15.33 14.16 0.64
N ALA A 23 -14.03 14.31 0.92
CA ALA A 23 -13.23 15.47 0.54
C ALA A 23 -12.31 15.20 -0.67
N GLY A 24 -12.50 14.08 -1.38
CA GLY A 24 -11.63 13.66 -2.49
C GLY A 24 -10.30 13.04 -2.05
N SER A 25 -10.07 12.88 -0.74
CA SER A 25 -8.92 12.15 -0.19
C SER A 25 -8.99 10.66 -0.55
N ALA A 26 -7.87 10.04 -0.95
CA ALA A 26 -7.83 8.59 -1.11
C ALA A 26 -8.06 7.89 0.23
N LEU A 27 -9.03 6.97 0.30
CA LEU A 27 -9.26 6.09 1.45
C LEU A 27 -8.57 4.74 1.24
N SER A 28 -8.61 4.24 0.01
CA SER A 28 -7.94 3.01 -0.38
C SER A 28 -7.54 3.05 -1.86
N CYS A 29 -6.57 2.22 -2.24
CA CYS A 29 -6.28 2.00 -3.66
C CYS A 29 -5.71 0.62 -3.93
N VAL A 30 -5.98 0.12 -5.14
CA VAL A 30 -5.45 -1.12 -5.69
C VAL A 30 -4.43 -0.78 -6.77
N PRO A 31 -3.13 -1.09 -6.59
CA PRO A 31 -2.12 -0.91 -7.63
C PRO A 31 -2.39 -1.79 -8.84
N ALA A 32 -2.15 -1.25 -10.04
CA ALA A 32 -2.21 -2.01 -11.30
C ALA A 32 -0.93 -2.82 -11.57
N GLY A 33 0.05 -2.74 -10.68
CA GLY A 33 1.37 -3.34 -10.80
C GLY A 33 2.26 -2.98 -9.62
N ALA A 34 3.55 -3.30 -9.74
CA ALA A 34 4.53 -3.05 -8.68
C ALA A 34 4.61 -1.55 -8.32
N VAL A 35 4.24 -1.24 -7.09
CA VAL A 35 4.25 0.10 -6.53
C VAL A 35 4.86 0.04 -5.14
N SER A 36 5.81 0.94 -4.87
CA SER A 36 6.44 1.07 -3.56
C SER A 36 6.18 2.44 -2.94
N LEU A 37 6.07 2.47 -1.61
CA LEU A 37 6.01 3.70 -0.82
C LEU A 37 7.29 3.84 -0.01
N ASP A 38 7.90 5.03 -0.03
CA ASP A 38 9.00 5.36 0.86
C ASP A 38 8.43 5.78 2.22
N THR A 39 8.48 4.86 3.19
CA THR A 39 7.94 5.08 4.53
C THR A 39 9.07 5.32 5.54
N PRO A 40 8.76 5.81 6.76
CA PRO A 40 9.75 5.87 7.84
C PRO A 40 10.36 4.52 8.21
N LEU A 41 9.72 3.40 7.83
CA LEU A 41 10.20 2.03 8.05
C LEU A 41 11.02 1.49 6.87
N GLY A 42 11.26 2.32 5.84
CA GLY A 42 11.91 1.94 4.59
C GLY A 42 10.94 1.87 3.42
N ARG A 43 11.45 1.40 2.29
CA ARG A 43 10.70 1.27 1.04
C ARG A 43 9.89 -0.02 1.05
N LEU A 44 8.57 0.09 1.00
CA LEU A 44 7.63 -1.04 1.09
C LEU A 44 6.85 -1.19 -0.21
N THR A 45 6.84 -2.40 -0.77
CA THR A 45 6.11 -2.70 -2.02
C THR A 45 4.73 -3.25 -1.69
N ALA A 46 3.70 -2.54 -2.15
CA ALA A 46 2.31 -2.94 -1.97
C ALA A 46 1.98 -4.18 -2.80
N GLN A 47 1.05 -4.99 -2.32
CA GLN A 47 0.54 -6.14 -3.04
C GLN A 47 -0.17 -5.71 -4.33
N PHE A 48 0.19 -6.35 -5.42
CA PHE A 48 -0.44 -6.16 -6.74
C PHE A 48 -0.72 -7.49 -7.44
N SER A 49 -0.17 -8.61 -6.94
CA SER A 49 -0.44 -9.94 -7.47
C SER A 49 -1.85 -10.42 -7.11
N THR A 50 -2.72 -10.55 -8.10
CA THR A 50 -4.13 -10.98 -7.94
C THR A 50 -4.38 -12.46 -8.26
N GLY A 51 -3.37 -13.17 -8.75
CA GLY A 51 -3.50 -14.53 -9.32
C GLY A 51 -3.40 -15.70 -8.34
N ASP A 52 -2.99 -15.48 -7.10
CA ASP A 52 -2.88 -16.55 -6.10
C ASP A 52 -4.16 -16.61 -5.26
N MET A 53 -4.94 -17.67 -5.43
CA MET A 53 -6.19 -17.90 -4.66
C MET A 53 -5.96 -17.96 -3.15
N ARG A 54 -4.71 -18.09 -2.69
CA ARG A 54 -4.33 -18.09 -1.27
C ARG A 54 -4.06 -16.69 -0.71
N ARG A 55 -3.94 -15.68 -1.57
CA ARG A 55 -3.72 -14.29 -1.10
C ARG A 55 -5.04 -13.71 -0.59
N PRO A 56 -5.04 -13.04 0.57
CA PRO A 56 -6.23 -12.38 1.08
C PRO A 56 -6.76 -11.36 0.07
N LYS A 57 -8.07 -11.35 -0.17
CA LYS A 57 -8.74 -10.28 -0.92
C LYS A 57 -8.89 -9.07 0.00
N VAL A 58 -7.85 -8.26 0.10
CA VAL A 58 -7.85 -7.01 0.86
C VAL A 58 -7.57 -5.82 -0.05
N GLU A 59 -7.89 -4.63 0.43
CA GLU A 59 -7.40 -3.40 -0.16
C GLU A 59 -5.90 -3.25 0.14
N PRO A 60 -5.03 -3.26 -0.89
CA PRO A 60 -3.60 -3.33 -0.67
C PRO A 60 -3.03 -2.13 0.09
N ILE A 61 -3.61 -0.96 -0.09
CA ILE A 61 -3.17 0.27 0.55
C ILE A 61 -4.42 0.98 1.08
N THR A 62 -4.42 1.32 2.37
CA THR A 62 -5.47 2.15 2.97
C THR A 62 -4.87 3.35 3.69
N PHE A 63 -5.65 4.43 3.77
CA PHE A 63 -5.25 5.69 4.37
C PHE A 63 -6.23 6.11 5.47
N HIS A 64 -5.73 6.90 6.41
CA HIS A 64 -6.57 7.70 7.29
C HIS A 64 -7.17 8.88 6.50
N PRO A 65 -8.27 9.51 6.98
CA PRO A 65 -8.87 10.66 6.31
C PRO A 65 -7.93 11.85 6.09
N ASP A 66 -6.83 11.92 6.85
CA ASP A 66 -5.82 12.96 6.69
C ASP A 66 -4.78 12.64 5.60
N GLY A 67 -4.79 11.42 5.04
CA GLY A 67 -3.86 10.95 4.01
C GLY A 67 -2.62 10.22 4.57
N THR A 68 -2.56 9.95 5.86
CA THR A 68 -1.50 9.10 6.44
C THR A 68 -1.76 7.63 6.10
N LEU A 69 -0.70 6.86 5.82
CA LEU A 69 -0.82 5.42 5.56
C LEU A 69 -1.39 4.74 6.80
N LYS A 70 -2.53 4.05 6.64
CA LYS A 70 -3.20 3.29 7.69
C LYS A 70 -2.78 1.83 7.64
N SER A 71 -2.77 1.23 6.45
CA SER A 71 -2.27 -0.13 6.26
C SER A 71 -1.69 -0.32 4.86
N ILE A 72 -0.74 -1.24 4.75
CA ILE A 72 -0.22 -1.73 3.49
C ILE A 72 -0.11 -3.25 3.55
N ALA A 73 -0.78 -3.95 2.63
CA ALA A 73 -0.54 -5.35 2.36
C ALA A 73 0.71 -5.45 1.48
N LEU A 74 1.73 -6.17 1.94
CA LEU A 74 2.99 -6.28 1.21
C LEU A 74 2.90 -7.38 0.13
N GLU A 75 3.57 -7.15 -0.99
CA GLU A 75 3.68 -8.16 -2.05
C GLU A 75 4.47 -9.39 -1.57
N GLU A 76 5.53 -9.14 -0.80
CA GLU A 76 6.44 -10.13 -0.22
C GLU A 76 6.64 -9.87 1.28
N ARG A 77 6.85 -10.95 2.03
CA ARG A 77 7.27 -10.87 3.44
C ARG A 77 8.58 -10.10 3.52
N THR A 78 8.59 -9.01 4.29
CA THR A 78 9.71 -8.09 4.37
C THR A 78 10.24 -8.05 5.81
N GLU A 79 11.57 -8.07 5.99
CA GLU A 79 12.17 -7.83 7.30
C GLU A 79 12.33 -6.32 7.52
N ILE A 80 11.67 -5.80 8.55
CA ILE A 80 11.80 -4.39 8.94
C ILE A 80 12.73 -4.30 10.15
N PRO A 81 13.83 -3.52 10.07
CA PRO A 81 14.68 -3.27 11.21
C PRO A 81 13.91 -2.41 12.23
N THR A 82 13.78 -2.90 13.45
CA THR A 82 13.21 -2.12 14.57
C THR A 82 14.23 -2.00 15.70
N PRO A 83 14.08 -1.03 16.62
CA PRO A 83 14.97 -0.94 17.79
C PRO A 83 15.00 -2.19 18.67
N LEU A 84 13.98 -3.06 18.60
CA LEU A 84 13.90 -4.32 19.34
C LEU A 84 14.46 -5.52 18.55
N GLY A 85 14.95 -5.28 17.33
CA GLY A 85 15.42 -6.31 16.39
C GLY A 85 14.63 -6.31 15.07
N PRO A 86 15.09 -7.07 14.07
CA PRO A 86 14.35 -7.24 12.82
C PRO A 86 13.03 -7.97 13.08
N VAL A 87 11.94 -7.43 12.53
CA VAL A 87 10.61 -8.03 12.57
C VAL A 87 10.19 -8.38 11.16
N ALA A 88 9.86 -9.65 10.92
CA ALA A 88 9.29 -10.06 9.64
C ALA A 88 7.81 -9.66 9.59
N VAL A 89 7.47 -8.81 8.63
CA VAL A 89 6.10 -8.34 8.39
C VAL A 89 5.52 -8.98 7.14
N GLU A 90 4.28 -9.44 7.27
CA GLU A 90 3.42 -9.92 6.19
C GLU A 90 1.97 -9.60 6.55
N LEU A 91 1.07 -9.65 5.58
CA LEU A 91 -0.35 -9.60 5.86
C LEU A 91 -0.81 -10.97 6.38
N VAL A 92 -1.33 -11.01 7.61
CA VAL A 92 -1.91 -12.20 8.25
C VAL A 92 -3.42 -12.22 8.09
#